data_AF-A0A7I7L1P3-F1
#
_entry.id   AF-A0A7I7L1P3-F1
#
_cell.length_a   1.000
_cell.length_b   1.000
_cell.length_c   1.000
_cell.angle_alpha   90.00
_cell.angle_beta   90.00
_cell.angle_gamma   90.00
#
_symmetry.space_group_name_H-M   'P 1'
#
loop_
_entity.id
_entity.type
_entity.pdbx_description
1 polymer ?
#
loop_
_entity_poly.entity_id
_entity_poly.type
_entity_poly.pdbx_seq_one_letter_code
_entity_poly.pdbx_strand_id
1 'polypeptide(L)'
;MAAEFEITRDKSGEFRFHLKAPDGEILVTSHAYTTRAKAERGVESVRTSAHGAQIHYLSTVEAEEPGIEVWLDSVDPDPADARDATHIRRVIAAAETVRAAQSELRGAVSAARAAGDTWDAIGVALGTTRQNAYQRFGR
;
A
#
# COMPACT_ATOMS: atom_id res chain seq x y z
N MET A 1 18.73 -6.18 -36.87
CA MET A 1 18.28 -4.84 -36.45
C MET A 1 18.06 -4.88 -34.95
N ALA A 2 18.41 -3.81 -34.23
CA ALA A 2 18.22 -3.69 -32.79
C ALA A 2 16.86 -3.02 -32.50
N ALA A 3 16.35 -3.20 -31.27
CA ALA A 3 15.18 -2.46 -30.81
C ALA A 3 15.47 -0.94 -30.75
N GLU A 4 14.47 -0.11 -31.02
CA GLU A 4 14.59 1.35 -31.07
C GLU A 4 13.68 2.04 -30.05
N PHE A 5 14.15 3.15 -29.49
CA PHE A 5 13.34 4.02 -28.63
C PHE A 5 12.71 5.14 -29.46
N GLU A 6 11.38 5.23 -29.45
CA GLU A 6 10.63 6.31 -30.08
C GLU A 6 9.98 7.19 -29.03
N ILE A 7 10.15 8.52 -29.13
CA ILE A 7 9.49 9.49 -28.25
C ILE A 7 8.33 10.12 -29.01
N THR A 8 7.11 9.90 -28.54
CA THR A 8 5.89 10.48 -29.09
C THR A 8 5.35 11.57 -28.18
N ARG A 9 4.63 12.53 -28.76
CA ARG A 9 3.89 13.55 -28.02
C ARG A 9 2.40 13.30 -28.21
N ASP A 10 1.65 13.26 -27.12
CA ASP A 10 0.21 13.07 -27.18
C ASP A 10 -0.54 14.38 -27.45
N LYS A 11 -1.87 14.27 -27.60
CA LYS A 11 -2.76 15.42 -27.83
C LYS A 11 -2.85 16.35 -26.61
N SER A 12 -2.60 15.84 -25.40
CA SER A 12 -2.49 16.61 -24.15
C SER A 12 -1.18 17.40 -24.05
N GLY A 13 -0.24 17.15 -24.96
CA GLY A 13 1.06 17.81 -25.02
C GLY A 13 2.14 17.14 -24.17
N GLU A 14 1.83 16.00 -23.54
CA GLU A 14 2.76 15.18 -22.78
C GLU A 14 3.58 14.27 -23.71
N PHE A 15 4.73 13.83 -23.22
CA PHE A 15 5.69 13.02 -23.96
C PHE A 15 5.77 11.62 -23.36
N ARG A 16 5.76 10.59 -24.20
CA ARG A 16 5.97 9.20 -23.81
C ARG A 16 7.05 8.60 -24.68
N PHE A 17 7.85 7.70 -24.14
CA PHE A 17 8.75 6.90 -24.94
C PHE A 17 8.24 5.45 -25.03
N HIS A 18 8.46 4.85 -26.19
CA HIS A 18 8.15 3.46 -26.47
C HIS A 18 9.43 2.73 -26.89
N LEU A 19 9.64 1.52 -26.40
CA LEU A 19 10.65 0.62 -26.92
C LEU A 19 10.00 -0.30 -27.96
N LYS A 20 10.44 -0.18 -29.21
CA LYS A 20 9.92 -0.99 -30.32
C LYS A 20 10.89 -2.11 -30.67
N ALA A 21 10.36 -3.31 -30.85
CA ALA A 21 11.07 -4.45 -31.42
C ALA A 21 11.37 -4.21 -32.93
N PRO A 22 12.29 -4.99 -33.53
CA PRO A 22 12.63 -4.85 -34.95
C PRO A 22 11.48 -5.04 -35.94
N ASP A 23 10.41 -5.72 -35.52
CA ASP A 23 9.17 -5.93 -36.27
C ASP A 23 8.14 -4.78 -36.09
N GLY A 24 8.45 -3.79 -35.24
CA GLY A 24 7.61 -2.65 -34.93
C GLY A 24 6.68 -2.82 -33.73
N GLU A 25 6.70 -3.98 -33.05
CA GLU A 25 5.89 -4.21 -31.84
C GLU A 25 6.38 -3.36 -30.66
N ILE A 26 5.46 -2.78 -29.88
CA ILE A 26 5.80 -2.00 -28.69
C ILE A 26 5.98 -2.93 -27.50
N LEU A 27 7.22 -3.06 -27.03
CA LEU A 27 7.58 -3.91 -25.88
C LEU A 27 7.38 -3.18 -24.54
N VAL A 28 7.70 -1.89 -24.48
CA VAL A 28 7.64 -1.08 -23.26
C VAL A 28 7.06 0.28 -23.59
N THR A 29 6.20 0.79 -22.70
CA THR A 29 5.68 2.15 -22.76
C THR A 29 5.96 2.86 -21.45
N SER A 30 6.49 4.09 -21.53
CA SER A 30 6.73 4.91 -20.35
C SER A 30 5.47 5.58 -19.81
N HIS A 31 5.57 6.10 -18.59
CA HIS A 31 4.65 7.12 -18.08
C HIS A 31 4.72 8.39 -18.93
N ALA A 32 3.70 9.24 -18.80
CA ALA A 32 3.66 10.55 -19.43
C ALA A 32 4.63 11.52 -18.75
N TYR A 33 5.39 12.25 -19.55
CA TYR A 33 6.31 13.29 -19.12
C TYR A 33 5.83 14.65 -19.59
N THR A 34 5.98 15.67 -18.75
CA THR A 34 5.58 17.05 -19.10
C THR A 34 6.48 17.72 -20.14
N THR A 35 7.67 17.18 -20.39
CA THR A 35 8.67 17.78 -21.31
C THR A 35 9.47 16.70 -22.03
N ARG A 36 9.85 16.97 -23.28
CA ARG A 36 10.72 16.09 -24.08
C ARG A 36 12.03 15.72 -23.39
N ALA A 37 12.71 16.69 -22.76
CA ALA A 37 13.97 16.45 -22.07
C ALA A 37 13.85 15.43 -20.91
N LYS A 38 12.70 15.40 -20.22
CA LYS A 38 12.43 14.38 -19.19
C LYS A 38 12.27 12.98 -19.80
N ALA A 39 11.58 12.88 -20.94
CA ALA A 39 11.45 11.61 -21.65
C ALA A 39 12.81 11.09 -22.16
N GLU A 40 13.67 11.97 -22.69
CA GLU A 40 15.04 11.63 -23.12
C GLU A 40 15.90 11.13 -21.96
N ARG A 41 15.86 11.80 -20.80
CA ARG A 41 16.52 11.32 -19.56
C ARG A 41 15.99 9.97 -19.09
N GLY A 42 14.69 9.73 -19.25
CA GLY A 42 14.08 8.43 -18.96
C GLY A 42 14.66 7.32 -19.83
N VAL A 43 14.81 7.56 -21.14
CA VAL A 43 15.44 6.62 -22.07
C VAL A 43 16.90 6.35 -21.69
N GLU A 44 17.66 7.40 -21.36
CA GLU A 44 19.05 7.26 -20.91
C GLU A 44 19.16 6.40 -19.64
N SER A 45 18.29 6.66 -18.66
CA SER A 45 18.23 5.85 -17.43
C SER A 45 17.95 4.39 -17.73
N VAL A 46 17.01 4.08 -18.62
CA VAL A 46 16.71 2.70 -19.01
C VAL A 46 17.92 2.06 -19.70
N ARG A 47 18.61 2.76 -20.60
CA ARG A 47 19.81 2.22 -21.27
C ARG A 47 20.93 1.91 -20.28
N THR A 48 21.16 2.78 -19.31
CA THR A 48 22.21 2.58 -18.30
C THR A 48 21.85 1.49 -17.30
N SER A 49 20.59 1.44 -16.85
CA SER A 49 20.18 0.51 -15.79
C SER A 49 19.76 -0.86 -16.29
N ALA A 50 19.26 -0.99 -17.53
CA ALA A 50 18.78 -2.27 -18.05
C ALA A 50 19.92 -3.27 -18.32
N HIS A 51 21.15 -2.78 -18.53
CA HIS A 51 22.30 -3.65 -18.75
C HIS A 51 22.66 -4.40 -17.46
N GLY A 52 22.19 -5.64 -17.33
CA GLY A 52 22.43 -6.49 -16.17
C GLY A 52 21.39 -6.37 -15.04
N ALA A 53 20.26 -5.71 -15.27
CA ALA A 53 19.17 -5.65 -14.31
C ALA A 53 18.66 -7.07 -13.95
N GLN A 54 18.51 -7.36 -12.66
CA GLN A 54 17.93 -8.61 -12.20
C GLN A 54 16.40 -8.58 -12.33
N ILE A 55 15.82 -9.70 -12.76
CA ILE A 55 14.36 -9.86 -12.81
C ILE A 55 13.87 -10.17 -11.40
N HIS A 56 13.02 -9.30 -10.85
CA HIS A 56 12.35 -9.52 -9.58
C HIS A 56 10.85 -9.74 -9.81
N TYR A 57 10.36 -10.92 -9.46
CA TYR A 57 8.94 -11.26 -9.56
C TYR A 57 8.21 -10.76 -8.32
N LEU A 58 7.44 -9.68 -8.47
CA LEU A 58 6.52 -9.24 -7.43
C LEU A 58 5.24 -10.11 -7.55
N SER A 59 5.05 -11.06 -6.64
CA SER A 59 3.72 -11.64 -6.39
C SER A 59 2.80 -10.53 -5.91
N THR A 60 1.55 -10.51 -6.36
CA THR A 60 0.56 -9.47 -6.03
C THR A 60 0.61 -9.12 -4.55
N VAL A 61 1.25 -7.99 -4.24
CA VAL A 61 1.11 -7.34 -2.96
C VAL A 61 -0.28 -6.74 -2.97
N GLU A 62 -1.16 -7.25 -2.12
CA GLU A 62 -2.30 -6.44 -1.67
C GLU A 62 -1.69 -5.10 -1.27
N ALA A 63 -2.15 -4.00 -1.89
CA ALA A 63 -1.56 -2.69 -1.72
C ALA A 63 -1.50 -2.35 -0.22
N GLU A 64 -0.34 -2.55 0.40
CA GLU A 64 0.01 -1.80 1.59
C GLU A 64 0.25 -0.38 1.10
N GLU A 65 -0.80 0.44 1.20
CA GLU A 65 -0.69 1.90 1.23
C GLU A 65 0.57 2.23 2.05
N PRO A 66 1.51 3.03 1.51
CA PRO A 66 2.75 3.34 2.22
C PRO A 66 2.36 3.81 3.61
N GLY A 67 2.77 3.01 4.59
CA GLY A 67 2.32 3.13 5.97
C GLY A 67 2.52 4.55 6.46
N ILE A 68 1.65 4.94 7.38
CA ILE A 68 1.59 6.23 8.08
C ILE A 68 2.98 6.70 8.56
N GLU A 69 3.93 5.78 8.72
CA GLU A 69 5.36 6.00 8.98
C GLU A 69 6.05 6.99 8.02
N VAL A 70 5.84 6.90 6.69
CA VAL A 70 6.51 7.82 5.73
C VAL A 70 5.95 9.24 5.85
N TRP A 71 4.67 9.37 6.20
CA TRP A 71 4.03 10.66 6.43
C TRP A 71 4.42 11.26 7.78
N LEU A 72 4.57 10.43 8.83
CA LEU A 72 5.05 10.85 10.15
C LEU A 72 6.45 11.46 10.11
N ASP A 73 7.37 10.93 9.30
CA ASP A 73 8.73 11.47 9.13
C ASP A 73 8.76 12.83 8.38
N SER A 74 7.66 13.18 7.71
CA SER A 74 7.53 14.42 6.93
C SER A 74 6.83 15.55 7.70
N VAL A 75 6.29 15.27 8.88
CA VAL A 75 5.65 16.27 9.74
C VAL A 75 6.72 16.87 10.65
N ASP A 76 7.15 18.09 10.34
CA ASP A 76 8.02 18.88 11.21
C ASP A 76 7.14 19.62 12.22
N PRO A 77 7.09 19.22 13.51
CA PRO A 77 6.19 19.83 14.47
C PRO A 77 6.68 21.26 14.81
N ASP A 78 5.89 22.26 14.46
CA ASP A 78 6.11 23.62 14.96
C ASP A 78 6.00 23.62 16.50
N PRO A 79 7.05 24.00 17.25
CA PRO A 79 7.01 24.04 18.71
C PRO A 79 5.94 25.01 19.26
N ALA A 80 5.39 25.91 18.45
CA ALA A 80 4.22 26.72 18.80
C ALA A 80 2.91 25.90 18.88
N ASP A 81 2.78 24.81 18.11
CA ASP A 81 1.60 23.92 18.07
C ASP A 81 1.63 22.82 19.15
N ALA A 82 2.74 22.70 19.89
CA ALA A 82 2.94 21.68 20.94
C ALA A 82 1.90 21.73 22.08
N ARG A 83 1.14 22.82 22.22
CA ARG A 83 0.09 22.97 23.24
C ARG A 83 -1.19 22.17 22.94
N ASP A 84 -1.48 21.87 21.68
CA ASP A 84 -2.72 21.19 21.26
C ASP A 84 -2.63 19.66 21.16
N ALA A 85 -1.46 19.09 21.40
CA ALA A 85 -1.26 17.64 21.40
C ALA A 85 -1.95 16.90 22.57
N THR A 86 -2.62 17.59 23.50
CA THR A 86 -3.33 16.94 24.62
C THR A 86 -4.48 16.05 24.13
N HIS A 87 -5.27 16.54 23.17
CA HIS A 87 -6.35 15.77 22.57
C HIS A 87 -5.81 14.59 21.75
N ILE A 88 -4.75 14.83 20.98
CA ILE A 88 -4.11 13.80 20.16
C ILE A 88 -3.49 12.71 21.04
N ARG A 89 -2.75 13.06 22.09
CA ARG A 89 -2.20 12.09 23.07
C ARG A 89 -3.30 11.27 23.74
N ARG A 90 -4.45 11.89 24.05
CA ARG A 90 -5.61 11.18 24.62
C ARG A 90 -6.22 10.20 23.61
N VAL A 91 -6.31 10.57 22.33
CA VAL A 91 -6.79 9.67 21.27
C VAL A 91 -5.84 8.49 21.08
N ILE A 92 -4.53 8.72 21.06
CA ILE A 92 -3.53 7.65 20.93
C ILE A 92 -3.64 6.67 22.12
N ALA A 93 -3.65 7.18 23.35
CA ALA A 93 -3.78 6.34 24.54
C ALA A 93 -5.11 5.54 24.57
N ALA A 94 -6.22 6.16 24.14
CA ALA A 94 -7.50 5.46 24.00
C ALA A 94 -7.44 4.38 22.92
N ALA A 95 -6.81 4.65 21.77
CA ALA A 95 -6.64 3.69 20.69
C ALA A 95 -5.78 2.49 21.11
N GLU A 96 -4.70 2.71 21.86
CA GLU A 96 -3.88 1.65 22.45
C GLU A 96 -4.68 0.78 23.41
N THR A 97 -5.50 1.41 24.27
CA THR A 97 -6.39 0.70 25.19
C THR A 97 -7.40 -0.17 24.43
N VAL A 98 -7.99 0.37 23.36
CA VAL A 98 -8.92 -0.38 22.49
C VAL A 98 -8.21 -1.56 21.82
N ARG A 99 -7.00 -1.36 21.29
CA ARG A 99 -6.22 -2.45 20.65
C ARG A 99 -5.89 -3.55 21.65
N ALA A 100 -5.48 -3.20 22.87
CA ALA A 100 -5.21 -4.17 23.93
C ALA A 100 -6.48 -4.97 24.28
N ALA A 101 -7.60 -4.29 24.52
CA ALA A 101 -8.88 -4.95 24.83
C ALA A 101 -9.37 -5.84 23.67
N GLN A 102 -9.19 -5.42 22.42
CA GLN A 102 -9.53 -6.23 21.25
C GLN A 102 -8.65 -7.47 21.11
N SER A 103 -7.34 -7.35 21.40
CA SER A 103 -6.42 -8.48 21.41
C SER A 103 -6.83 -9.52 22.45
N GLU A 104 -7.12 -9.08 23.67
CA GLU A 104 -7.61 -9.94 24.75
C GLU A 104 -8.93 -10.63 24.37
N LEU A 105 -9.89 -9.88 23.81
CA LEU A 105 -11.18 -10.43 23.37
C LEU A 105 -10.99 -11.53 22.31
N ARG A 106 -10.11 -11.32 21.33
CA ARG A 106 -9.78 -12.34 20.32
C ARG A 106 -9.14 -13.57 20.96
N GLY A 107 -8.23 -13.38 21.91
CA GLY A 107 -7.62 -14.46 22.69
C GLY A 107 -8.66 -15.29 23.44
N ALA A 108 -9.59 -14.64 24.13
CA ALA A 108 -10.68 -15.29 24.85
C ALA A 108 -11.62 -16.07 23.92
N VAL A 109 -12.01 -15.49 22.77
CA VAL A 109 -12.84 -16.18 21.77
C VAL A 109 -12.10 -17.39 21.20
N SER A 110 -10.81 -17.27 20.89
CA SER A 110 -9.98 -18.39 20.42
C SER A 110 -9.90 -19.51 21.45
N ALA A 111 -9.69 -19.17 22.72
CA ALA A 111 -9.67 -20.15 23.82
C ALA A 111 -11.02 -20.86 23.98
N ALA A 112 -12.14 -20.13 23.92
CA ALA A 112 -13.49 -20.72 23.96
C ALA A 112 -13.72 -21.68 22.78
N ARG A 113 -13.28 -21.32 21.57
CA ARG A 113 -13.32 -22.21 20.40
C ARG A 113 -12.48 -23.47 20.60
N ALA A 114 -11.30 -23.36 21.19
CA ALA A 114 -10.43 -24.49 21.50
C ALA A 114 -11.02 -25.41 22.59
N ALA A 115 -11.77 -24.85 23.53
CA ALA A 115 -12.51 -25.59 24.55
C ALA A 115 -13.77 -26.30 24.00
N GLY A 116 -14.17 -26.00 22.76
CA GLY A 116 -15.31 -26.62 22.08
C GLY A 116 -16.62 -25.83 22.16
N ASP A 117 -16.61 -24.61 22.73
CA ASP A 117 -17.79 -23.76 22.77
C ASP A 117 -18.29 -23.43 21.36
N THR A 118 -19.61 -23.34 21.17
CA THR A 118 -20.21 -23.06 19.86
C THR A 118 -20.22 -21.56 19.53
N TRP A 119 -20.26 -21.22 18.24
CA TRP A 119 -20.41 -19.83 17.80
C TRP A 119 -21.73 -19.19 18.27
N ASP A 120 -22.75 -19.99 18.54
CA ASP A 120 -24.01 -19.52 19.11
C ASP A 120 -23.82 -19.08 20.57
N ALA A 121 -23.11 -19.87 21.38
CA ALA A 121 -22.78 -19.50 22.76
C ALA A 121 -21.89 -18.25 22.82
N ILE A 122 -20.89 -18.16 21.94
CA ILE A 122 -20.02 -16.99 21.82
C ILE A 122 -20.81 -15.75 21.35
N GLY A 123 -21.74 -15.92 20.41
CA GLY A 123 -22.62 -14.83 19.96
C GLY A 123 -23.46 -14.26 21.11
N VAL A 124 -24.09 -15.13 21.91
CA VAL A 124 -24.86 -14.73 23.10
C VAL A 124 -23.98 -13.98 24.11
N ALA A 125 -22.79 -14.49 24.41
CA ALA A 125 -21.86 -13.84 25.33
C ALA A 125 -21.41 -12.45 24.85
N LEU A 126 -21.26 -12.27 23.54
CA LEU A 126 -20.90 -11.00 22.91
C LEU A 126 -22.10 -10.06 22.67
N GLY A 127 -23.33 -10.49 22.99
CA GLY A 127 -24.55 -9.73 22.70
C GLY A 127 -24.81 -9.53 21.21
N THR A 128 -24.42 -10.49 20.37
CA THR A 128 -24.51 -10.42 18.91
C THR A 128 -25.01 -11.72 18.29
N THR A 129 -25.23 -11.74 16.98
CA THR A 129 -25.63 -12.96 16.28
C THR A 129 -24.45 -13.89 16.08
N ARG A 130 -24.70 -15.21 16.02
CA ARG A 130 -23.72 -16.24 15.65
C ARG A 130 -22.96 -15.88 14.37
N GLN A 131 -23.68 -15.42 13.35
CA GLN A 131 -23.09 -15.04 12.07
C GLN A 131 -22.13 -13.85 12.19
N ASN A 132 -22.48 -12.83 12.98
CA ASN A 132 -21.59 -11.69 13.24
C ASN A 132 -20.38 -12.11 14.08
N ALA A 133 -20.56 -12.98 15.08
CA ALA A 133 -19.45 -13.55 15.86
C ALA A 133 -18.48 -14.34 14.96
N TYR A 134 -19.00 -15.21 14.09
CA TYR A 134 -18.17 -15.97 13.14
C TYR A 134 -17.46 -15.07 12.13
N GLN A 135 -18.15 -14.06 11.57
CA GLN A 135 -17.52 -13.12 10.65
C GLN A 135 -16.39 -12.30 11.30
N ARG A 136 -16.53 -11.97 12.59
CA ARG A 136 -15.55 -11.17 13.33
C ARG A 136 -14.34 -11.94 13.84
N PHE A 137 -14.52 -13.22 14.17
CA PHE A 137 -13.51 -14.01 14.90
C PHE A 137 -13.20 -15.37 14.26
N GLY A 138 -13.87 -15.74 13.17
CA GLY A 138 -13.76 -17.06 12.53
C GLY A 138 -12.85 -17.13 11.31
N ARG A 139 -12.13 -16.04 10.97
CA ARG A 139 -11.08 -16.01 9.95
C ARG A 139 -9.71 -16.17 10.57
#